data_AF-A0A939IJF1-F1
#
_entry.id   AF-A0A939IJF1-F1
#
_cell.length_a   1.000
_cell.length_b   1.000
_cell.length_c   1.000
_cell.angle_alpha   90.00
_cell.angle_beta   90.00
_cell.angle_gamma   90.00
#
_symmetry.space_group_name_H-M   'P 1'
#
loop_
_entity.id
_entity.type
_entity.pdbx_description
1 polymer ?
#
loop_
_entity_poly.entity_id
_entity_poly.type
_entity_poly.pdbx_seq_one_letter_code
_entity_poly.pdbx_strand_id
1 'polypeptide(L)'
;MSYKIAIAEYQAEYVVKKSRFIARLLPVRNREEVNAAVAKARADYPDARHHCWAYLLGPPADARGAGMNDDGEPAGTAGRPILNVLQHGHLGDVLVIVVRYFGGIKLGAGGLVRAYSAATREAVEAAPCRQREQLACWRARGDFACEQPLRHWLDQHGGYLDSVCYGEQVQLDLRAPAAQAETLAALCAAHRISLEELI
;
A
#
# COMPACT_ATOMS: atom_id res chain seq x y z
N MET A 1 8.48 -0.90 -8.76
CA MET A 1 8.99 0.12 -7.83
C MET A 1 8.54 -0.23 -6.43
N SER A 2 9.43 -0.17 -5.44
CA SER A 2 9.06 -0.35 -4.03
C SER A 2 8.28 0.89 -3.53
N TYR A 3 7.35 0.68 -2.60
CA TYR A 3 6.54 1.74 -2.01
C TYR A 3 6.28 1.43 -0.54
N LYS A 4 5.85 2.43 0.23
CA LYS A 4 5.55 2.25 1.65
C LYS A 4 4.16 1.63 1.84
N ILE A 5 4.00 0.87 2.91
CA ILE A 5 2.70 0.43 3.41
C ILE A 5 2.59 0.75 4.90
N ALA A 6 1.39 1.09 5.34
CA ALA A 6 1.11 1.26 6.76
C ALA A 6 1.17 -0.09 7.49
N ILE A 7 1.69 -0.11 8.72
CA ILE A 7 1.76 -1.35 9.52
C ILE A 7 0.56 -1.53 10.47
N ALA A 8 -0.13 -0.44 10.79
CA ALA A 8 -1.25 -0.41 11.71
C ALA A 8 -2.17 0.77 11.35
N GLU A 9 -3.37 0.78 11.92
CA GLU A 9 -4.24 1.94 11.88
C GLU A 9 -3.59 3.13 12.62
N TYR A 10 -3.74 4.32 12.07
CA TYR A 10 -3.31 5.57 12.67
C TYR A 10 -4.36 6.66 12.50
N GLN A 11 -4.46 7.56 13.47
CA GLN A 11 -5.39 8.68 13.43
C GLN A 11 -4.69 10.01 13.73
N ALA A 12 -5.00 11.02 12.94
CA ALA A 12 -4.62 12.41 13.18
C ALA A 12 -5.84 13.33 13.14
N GLU A 13 -5.75 14.46 13.84
CA GLU A 13 -6.80 15.48 13.86
C GLU A 13 -6.24 16.84 13.42
N TYR A 14 -6.91 17.45 12.44
CA TYR A 14 -6.60 18.77 11.93
C TYR A 14 -7.81 19.70 12.11
N VAL A 15 -7.57 20.89 12.68
CA VAL A 15 -8.63 21.89 12.95
C VAL A 15 -8.34 23.19 12.22
N VAL A 16 -9.31 23.68 11.45
CA VAL A 16 -9.21 24.95 10.73
C VAL A 16 -10.55 25.67 10.69
N LYS A 17 -10.56 26.97 11.03
CA LYS A 17 -11.79 27.79 11.10
C LYS A 17 -12.94 27.07 11.83
N LYS A 18 -12.62 26.51 13.01
CA LYS A 18 -13.52 25.70 13.86
C LYS A 18 -14.04 24.40 13.26
N SER A 19 -13.73 24.10 12.00
CA SER A 19 -14.05 22.80 11.39
C SER A 19 -12.98 21.79 11.81
N ARG A 20 -13.41 20.60 12.22
CA ARG A 20 -12.53 19.52 12.68
C ARG A 20 -12.52 18.41 11.64
N PHE A 21 -11.33 17.94 11.28
CA PHE A 21 -11.07 16.87 10.32
C PHE A 21 -10.29 15.77 11.03
N ILE A 22 -10.88 14.59 11.14
CA ILE A 22 -10.25 13.42 11.75
C ILE A 22 -9.86 12.48 10.62
N ALA A 23 -8.58 12.37 10.33
CA ALA A 23 -8.05 11.49 9.31
C ALA A 23 -7.68 10.14 9.94
N ARG A 24 -8.35 9.07 9.51
CA ARG A 24 -8.02 7.68 9.86
C ARG A 24 -7.35 7.02 8.68
N LEU A 25 -6.13 6.55 8.89
CA LEU A 25 -5.31 5.85 7.92
C LEU A 25 -5.24 4.37 8.30
N LEU A 26 -5.60 3.48 7.38
CA LEU A 26 -5.66 2.04 7.62
C LEU A 26 -4.95 1.27 6.50
N PRO A 27 -4.16 0.22 6.82
CA PRO A 27 -3.72 -0.73 5.82
C PRO A 27 -4.91 -1.55 5.31
N VAL A 28 -5.03 -1.71 3.99
CA VAL A 28 -6.11 -2.46 3.33
C VAL A 28 -5.57 -3.25 2.13
N ARG A 29 -6.13 -4.42 1.88
CA ARG A 29 -5.65 -5.36 0.84
C ARG A 29 -6.61 -5.50 -0.33
N ASN A 30 -7.88 -5.16 -0.12
CA ASN A 30 -8.96 -5.36 -1.09
C ASN A 30 -10.09 -4.34 -0.85
N ARG A 31 -11.09 -4.36 -1.74
CA ARG A 31 -12.20 -3.40 -1.69
C ARG A 31 -13.18 -3.71 -0.56
N GLU A 32 -13.28 -4.97 -0.16
CA GLU A 32 -14.15 -5.44 0.90
C GLU A 32 -13.70 -4.86 2.25
N GLU A 33 -12.41 -4.88 2.54
CA GLU A 33 -11.80 -4.23 3.71
C GLU A 33 -12.03 -2.72 3.71
N VAL A 34 -11.94 -2.07 2.53
CA VAL A 34 -12.26 -0.65 2.40
C VAL A 34 -13.70 -0.36 2.80
N ASN A 35 -14.66 -1.10 2.24
CA ASN A 35 -16.07 -0.91 2.52
C ASN A 35 -16.40 -1.14 4.00
N ALA A 36 -15.81 -2.18 4.60
CA ALA A 36 -15.97 -2.48 6.02
C ALA A 36 -15.42 -1.35 6.91
N ALA A 37 -14.24 -0.82 6.59
CA ALA A 37 -13.63 0.29 7.33
C ALA A 37 -14.44 1.59 7.22
N VAL A 38 -14.97 1.91 6.03
CA VAL A 38 -15.85 3.08 5.84
C VAL A 38 -17.15 2.93 6.63
N ALA A 39 -17.77 1.74 6.60
CA ALA A 39 -18.97 1.46 7.40
C ALA A 39 -18.69 1.60 8.90
N LYS A 40 -17.55 1.08 9.37
CA LYS A 40 -17.09 1.25 10.75
C LYS A 40 -16.88 2.72 11.11
N ALA A 41 -16.23 3.51 10.26
CA ALA A 41 -16.04 4.94 10.52
C ALA A 41 -17.36 5.72 10.61
N ARG A 42 -18.38 5.34 9.82
CA ARG A 42 -19.73 5.92 9.96
C ARG A 42 -20.39 5.56 11.28
N ALA A 43 -20.22 4.32 11.74
CA ALA A 43 -20.75 3.87 13.04
C ALA A 43 -20.01 4.51 14.23
N ASP A 44 -18.68 4.69 14.12
CA ASP A 44 -17.86 5.31 15.15
C ASP A 44 -18.13 6.84 15.25
N TYR A 45 -18.54 7.49 14.15
CA TYR A 45 -18.83 8.93 14.07
C TYR A 45 -20.19 9.23 13.42
N PRO A 46 -21.32 8.87 14.05
CA PRO A 46 -22.65 8.98 13.45
C PRO A 46 -23.12 10.42 13.25
N ASP A 47 -22.63 11.36 14.07
CA ASP A 47 -23.00 12.79 14.01
C ASP A 47 -22.22 13.58 12.94
N ALA A 48 -21.19 12.98 12.33
CA ALA A 48 -20.45 13.61 11.27
C ALA A 48 -21.24 13.56 9.96
N ARG A 49 -21.25 14.67 9.21
CA ARG A 49 -21.99 14.76 7.95
C ARG A 49 -21.26 14.14 6.76
N HIS A 50 -19.93 14.09 6.83
CA HIS A 50 -19.07 13.66 5.74
C HIS A 50 -17.98 12.75 6.26
N HIS A 51 -17.86 11.59 5.62
CA HIS A 51 -16.83 10.57 5.78
C HIS A 51 -16.16 10.38 4.41
N CYS A 52 -15.50 11.42 3.93
CA CYS A 52 -14.82 11.41 2.65
C CYS A 52 -13.62 10.47 2.71
N TRP A 53 -13.31 9.77 1.63
CA TRP A 53 -12.22 8.80 1.66
C TRP A 53 -11.52 8.67 0.32
N ALA A 54 -10.30 8.13 0.37
CA ALA A 54 -9.60 7.60 -0.79
C ALA A 54 -8.73 6.41 -0.38
N TYR A 55 -8.53 5.49 -1.32
CA TYR A 55 -7.63 4.36 -1.15
C TYR A 55 -6.76 4.13 -2.39
N LEU A 56 -5.63 3.45 -2.16
CA LEU A 56 -4.77 2.88 -3.19
C LEU A 56 -4.50 1.42 -2.83
N LEU A 57 -4.91 0.49 -3.69
CA LEU A 57 -4.56 -0.92 -3.60
C LEU A 57 -3.40 -1.19 -4.55
N GLY A 58 -2.28 -1.69 -4.03
CA GLY A 58 -1.06 -1.86 -4.81
C GLY A 58 -0.23 -0.57 -4.95
N PRO A 59 0.66 -0.52 -5.96
CA PRO A 59 1.63 0.56 -6.12
C PRO A 59 0.97 1.95 -6.30
N PRO A 60 1.46 3.01 -5.63
CA PRO A 60 0.87 4.36 -5.72
C PRO A 60 0.85 4.97 -7.13
N ALA A 61 1.77 4.54 -8.00
CA ALA A 61 1.86 4.97 -9.40
C ALA A 61 0.81 4.29 -10.30
N ASP A 62 0.18 3.20 -9.84
CA ASP A 62 -0.87 2.51 -10.59
C ASP A 62 -2.25 3.04 -10.19
N ALA A 63 -2.84 3.84 -11.08
CA ALA A 63 -4.17 4.40 -10.87
C ALA A 63 -5.30 3.35 -10.92
N ARG A 64 -5.05 2.13 -11.44
CA ARG A 64 -6.09 1.09 -11.58
C ARG A 64 -6.60 0.56 -10.23
N GLY A 65 -5.73 0.61 -9.21
CA GLY A 65 -6.04 0.22 -7.83
C GLY A 65 -6.62 1.35 -6.97
N ALA A 66 -6.89 2.53 -7.54
CA ALA A 66 -7.34 3.70 -6.79
C ALA A 66 -8.87 3.80 -6.70
N GLY A 67 -9.36 4.38 -5.59
CA GLY A 67 -10.75 4.80 -5.44
C GLY A 67 -10.88 5.98 -4.49
N MET A 68 -11.93 6.78 -4.63
CA MET A 68 -12.19 7.93 -3.78
C MET A 68 -13.68 8.31 -3.75
N ASN A 69 -14.10 9.01 -2.71
CA ASN A 69 -15.47 9.49 -2.55
C ASN A 69 -15.48 10.80 -1.75
N ASP A 70 -16.20 11.81 -2.26
CA ASP A 70 -16.38 13.11 -1.62
C ASP A 70 -17.48 13.11 -0.54
N ASP A 71 -18.28 12.05 -0.41
CA ASP A 71 -19.35 11.87 0.58
C ASP A 71 -20.27 13.10 0.77
N GLY A 72 -20.73 13.70 -0.33
CA GLY A 72 -21.61 14.86 -0.31
C GLY A 72 -20.93 16.21 -0.12
N GLU A 73 -19.60 16.25 0.02
CA GLU A 73 -18.83 17.49 -0.23
C GLU A 73 -18.93 17.89 -1.72
N PRO A 74 -18.66 19.16 -2.07
CA PRO A 74 -18.56 19.57 -3.46
C PRO A 74 -17.57 18.69 -4.23
N ALA A 75 -17.95 18.28 -5.44
CA ALA A 75 -17.20 17.33 -6.25
C ALA A 75 -15.73 17.71 -6.40
N GLY A 76 -14.84 16.76 -6.13
CA GLY A 76 -13.39 16.90 -6.22
C GLY A 76 -12.74 17.72 -5.09
N THR A 77 -13.49 18.13 -4.06
CA THR A 77 -12.94 18.95 -2.98
C THR A 77 -12.47 18.16 -1.76
N ALA A 78 -12.74 16.85 -1.69
CA ALA A 78 -12.34 15.99 -0.57
C ALA A 78 -11.61 14.72 -1.02
N GLY A 79 -12.29 13.80 -1.71
CA GLY A 79 -11.75 12.51 -2.14
C GLY A 79 -10.52 12.65 -3.03
N ARG A 80 -10.55 13.57 -4.00
CA ARG A 80 -9.40 13.82 -4.89
C ARG A 80 -8.17 14.35 -4.13
N PRO A 81 -8.30 15.37 -3.26
CA PRO A 81 -7.23 15.80 -2.37
C PRO A 81 -6.61 14.68 -1.52
N ILE A 82 -7.44 13.82 -0.91
CA ILE A 82 -6.96 12.68 -0.10
C ILE A 82 -6.13 11.74 -1.00
N LEU A 83 -6.65 11.38 -2.17
CA LEU A 83 -5.97 10.49 -3.12
C LEU A 83 -4.62 11.05 -3.58
N ASN A 84 -4.57 12.35 -3.91
CA ASN A 84 -3.34 12.99 -4.36
C ASN A 84 -2.24 12.92 -3.29
N VAL A 85 -2.59 13.10 -2.00
CA VAL A 85 -1.62 12.97 -0.91
C VAL A 85 -1.07 11.55 -0.82
N LEU A 86 -1.91 10.52 -0.98
CA LEU A 86 -1.44 9.12 -0.99
C LEU A 86 -0.49 8.83 -2.15
N GLN A 87 -0.83 9.32 -3.35
CA GLN A 87 -0.01 9.14 -4.56
C GLN A 87 1.37 9.81 -4.42
N HIS A 88 1.41 11.04 -3.91
CA HIS A 88 2.67 11.78 -3.69
C HIS A 88 3.45 11.29 -2.46
N GLY A 89 2.77 10.70 -1.48
CA GLY A 89 3.39 10.12 -0.28
C GLY A 89 4.06 8.76 -0.52
N HIS A 90 3.97 8.21 -1.74
CA HIS A 90 4.46 6.89 -2.09
C HIS A 90 3.94 5.78 -1.15
N LEU A 91 2.70 5.92 -0.67
CA LEU A 91 2.03 4.98 0.23
C LEU A 91 0.92 4.22 -0.51
N GLY A 92 1.00 2.90 -0.51
CA GLY A 92 0.03 2.00 -1.14
C GLY A 92 -0.58 1.02 -0.15
N ASP A 93 -1.49 0.17 -0.63
CA ASP A 93 -2.31 -0.74 0.21
C ASP A 93 -2.92 -0.04 1.43
N VAL A 94 -3.49 1.12 1.17
CA VAL A 94 -3.89 2.06 2.21
C VAL A 94 -5.22 2.70 1.87
N LEU A 95 -6.00 2.92 2.92
CA LEU A 95 -7.22 3.71 2.93
C LEU A 95 -7.02 4.89 3.88
N VAL A 96 -7.44 6.07 3.46
CA VAL A 96 -7.66 7.19 4.38
C VAL A 96 -9.13 7.61 4.33
N ILE A 97 -9.74 7.68 5.52
CA ILE A 97 -11.07 8.24 5.74
C ILE A 97 -10.90 9.53 6.52
N VAL A 98 -11.42 10.63 6.00
CA VAL A 98 -11.43 11.93 6.69
C VAL A 98 -12.87 12.24 7.11
N VAL A 99 -13.09 12.18 8.42
CA VAL A 99 -14.36 12.52 9.04
C VAL A 99 -14.39 14.02 9.33
N ARG A 100 -15.42 14.72 8.86
CA ARG A 100 -15.53 16.17 9.03
C ARG A 100 -16.70 16.58 9.91
N TYR A 101 -16.39 17.42 10.90
CA TYR A 101 -17.38 18.22 11.64
C TYR A 101 -17.32 19.68 11.19
N PHE A 102 -18.46 20.24 10.78
CA PHE A 102 -18.56 21.63 10.35
C PHE A 102 -18.50 22.61 11.52
N GLY A 103 -17.60 23.60 11.42
CA GLY A 103 -17.36 24.58 12.48
C GLY A 103 -18.21 25.85 12.44
N GLY A 104 -19.24 25.93 11.61
CA GLY A 104 -20.05 27.14 11.42
C GLY A 104 -19.48 28.15 10.41
N ILE A 105 -18.23 27.98 9.96
CA ILE A 105 -17.57 28.89 8.99
C ILE A 105 -17.30 28.13 7.69
N LYS A 106 -17.86 28.62 6.57
CA LYS A 106 -17.62 28.04 5.25
C LYS A 106 -16.16 28.22 4.84
N LEU A 107 -15.53 27.14 4.37
CA LEU A 107 -14.14 27.15 3.89
C LEU A 107 -14.03 27.56 2.40
N GLY A 108 -15.10 27.39 1.63
CA GLY A 108 -15.06 27.47 0.16
C GLY A 108 -14.33 26.27 -0.46
N ALA A 109 -14.46 26.07 -1.77
CA ALA A 109 -13.89 24.91 -2.47
C ALA A 109 -12.37 24.77 -2.27
N GLY A 110 -11.61 25.85 -2.49
CA GLY A 110 -10.16 25.83 -2.27
C GLY A 110 -9.75 25.64 -0.81
N GLY A 111 -10.60 26.07 0.14
CA GLY A 111 -10.36 25.83 1.56
C GLY A 111 -10.59 24.37 1.96
N LEU A 112 -11.59 23.71 1.38
CA LEU A 112 -11.84 22.27 1.56
C LEU A 112 -10.69 21.44 1.00
N VAL A 113 -10.28 21.72 -0.23
CA VAL A 113 -9.14 21.04 -0.87
C VAL A 113 -7.91 21.08 0.03
N ARG A 114 -7.55 22.27 0.56
CA ARG A 114 -6.42 22.42 1.49
C ARG A 114 -6.63 21.69 2.81
N ALA A 115 -7.82 21.73 3.40
CA ALA A 115 -8.11 21.09 4.67
C ALA A 115 -8.04 19.56 4.60
N TYR A 116 -8.67 18.95 3.59
CA TYR A 116 -8.59 17.49 3.36
C TYR A 116 -7.16 17.04 3.04
N SER A 117 -6.41 17.84 2.26
CA SER A 117 -4.99 17.56 1.99
C SER A 117 -4.15 17.61 3.27
N ALA A 118 -4.34 18.64 4.10
CA ALA A 118 -3.58 18.83 5.34
C ALA A 118 -3.85 17.69 6.34
N ALA A 119 -5.13 17.39 6.62
CA ALA A 119 -5.50 16.30 7.52
C ALA A 119 -4.94 14.94 7.07
N THR A 120 -5.01 14.66 5.76
CA THR A 120 -4.45 13.42 5.19
C THR A 120 -2.93 13.38 5.33
N ARG A 121 -2.24 14.50 5.05
CA ARG A 121 -0.79 14.57 5.14
C ARG A 121 -0.30 14.34 6.56
N GLU A 122 -0.94 14.94 7.56
CA GLU A 122 -0.60 14.72 8.97
C GLU A 122 -0.69 13.25 9.37
N ALA A 123 -1.73 12.54 8.90
CA ALA A 123 -1.86 11.10 9.13
C ALA A 123 -0.76 10.30 8.40
N VAL A 124 -0.48 10.62 7.13
CA VAL A 124 0.52 9.90 6.32
C VAL A 124 1.95 10.09 6.84
N GLU A 125 2.29 11.29 7.30
CA GLU A 125 3.64 11.61 7.80
C GLU A 125 3.92 10.98 9.17
N ALA A 126 2.89 10.83 10.01
CA ALA A 126 3.03 10.29 11.36
C ALA A 126 2.76 8.78 11.47
N ALA A 127 2.04 8.18 10.50
CA ALA A 127 1.71 6.76 10.55
C ALA A 127 2.97 5.88 10.46
N PRO A 128 3.08 4.84 11.30
CA PRO A 128 4.19 3.91 11.19
C PRO A 128 4.08 3.11 9.88
N CYS A 129 5.14 3.15 9.10
CA CYS A 129 5.20 2.54 7.77
C CYS A 129 6.42 1.64 7.63
N ARG A 130 6.33 0.67 6.73
CA ARG A 130 7.47 -0.13 6.26
C ARG A 130 7.52 -0.14 4.74
N GLN A 131 8.68 -0.46 4.19
CA GLN A 131 8.80 -0.67 2.75
C GLN A 131 8.11 -1.97 2.37
N ARG A 132 7.26 -1.94 1.34
CA ARG A 132 6.78 -3.15 0.67
C ARG A 132 7.84 -3.61 -0.31
N GLU A 133 8.39 -4.78 -0.04
CA GLU A 133 9.35 -5.42 -0.92
C GLU A 133 8.63 -5.95 -2.16
N GLN A 134 9.11 -5.55 -3.33
CA GLN A 134 8.63 -6.08 -4.60
C GLN A 134 9.29 -7.44 -4.81
N LEU A 135 8.50 -8.50 -4.89
CA LEU A 135 9.00 -9.82 -5.25
C LEU A 135 8.96 -9.98 -6.78
N ALA A 136 10.06 -10.42 -7.36
CA ALA A 136 10.15 -10.86 -8.74
C ALA A 136 10.02 -12.39 -8.79
N CYS A 137 9.40 -12.90 -9.85
CA CYS A 137 9.25 -14.33 -10.09
C CYS A 137 10.46 -14.82 -10.90
N TRP A 138 11.01 -15.96 -10.51
CA TRP A 138 12.14 -16.56 -11.19
C TRP A 138 11.95 -18.04 -11.35
N ARG A 139 12.63 -18.58 -12.36
CA ARG A 139 12.79 -20.01 -12.57
C ARG A 139 14.27 -20.36 -12.49
N ALA A 140 14.60 -21.24 -11.56
CA ALA A 140 15.92 -21.82 -11.41
C ALA A 140 15.93 -23.26 -11.96
N ARG A 141 16.99 -23.65 -12.66
CA ARG A 141 17.22 -25.01 -13.17
C ARG A 141 18.65 -25.44 -12.85
N GLY A 142 18.81 -26.66 -12.33
CA GLY A 142 20.13 -27.19 -12.01
C GLY A 142 20.11 -28.67 -11.62
N ASP A 143 21.20 -29.14 -11.03
CA ASP A 143 21.24 -30.45 -10.39
C ASP A 143 20.44 -30.46 -9.07
N PHE A 144 20.14 -31.64 -8.55
CA PHE A 144 19.35 -31.79 -7.31
C PHE A 144 20.03 -31.15 -6.09
N ALA A 145 21.36 -30.93 -6.12
CA ALA A 145 22.09 -30.29 -5.03
C ALA A 145 21.81 -28.77 -4.94
N CYS A 146 21.26 -28.18 -6.00
CA CYS A 146 21.00 -26.75 -6.08
C CYS A 146 19.81 -26.26 -5.24
N GLU A 147 18.90 -27.18 -4.88
CA GLU A 147 17.69 -26.86 -4.14
C GLU A 147 17.99 -26.30 -2.74
N GLN A 148 18.94 -26.89 -2.02
CA GLN A 148 19.22 -26.51 -0.64
C GLN A 148 19.90 -25.11 -0.51
N PRO A 149 20.90 -24.76 -1.34
CA PRO A 149 21.42 -23.39 -1.40
C PRO A 149 20.35 -22.34 -1.73
N LEU A 150 19.45 -22.62 -2.68
CA LEU A 150 18.37 -21.71 -3.03
C LEU A 150 17.38 -21.52 -1.88
N ARG A 151 16.94 -22.60 -1.23
CA ARG A 151 16.06 -22.52 -0.05
C ARG A 151 16.71 -21.69 1.06
N HIS A 152 17.96 -21.98 1.39
CA HIS A 152 18.69 -21.25 2.42
C HIS A 152 18.80 -19.76 2.12
N TRP A 153 19.12 -19.42 0.86
CA TRP A 153 19.18 -18.03 0.44
C TRP A 153 17.81 -17.35 0.53
N LEU A 154 16.74 -18.01 0.10
CA LEU A 154 15.38 -17.47 0.15
C LEU A 154 14.94 -17.18 1.59
N ASP A 155 15.22 -18.09 2.52
CA ASP A 155 14.90 -17.93 3.94
C ASP A 155 15.61 -16.72 4.57
N GLN A 156 16.87 -16.48 4.18
CA GLN A 156 17.65 -15.33 4.68
C GLN A 156 17.21 -13.99 4.11
N HIS A 157 16.63 -14.01 2.91
CA HIS A 157 16.42 -12.82 2.10
C HIS A 157 14.94 -12.53 1.84
N GLY A 158 14.01 -13.22 2.50
CA GLY A 158 12.58 -12.93 2.42
C GLY A 158 11.91 -13.41 1.12
N GLY A 159 12.48 -14.40 0.46
CA GLY A 159 11.87 -15.08 -0.69
C GLY A 159 11.15 -16.38 -0.30
N TYR A 160 10.51 -17.01 -1.27
CA TYR A 160 9.89 -18.33 -1.11
C TYR A 160 9.83 -19.10 -2.43
N LEU A 161 9.66 -20.41 -2.33
CA LEU A 161 9.42 -21.28 -3.48
C LEU A 161 7.92 -21.39 -3.76
N ASP A 162 7.52 -21.16 -5.00
CA ASP A 162 6.16 -21.40 -5.49
C ASP A 162 5.97 -22.88 -5.84
N SER A 163 6.95 -23.49 -6.52
CA SER A 163 6.90 -24.92 -6.87
C SER A 163 8.28 -25.51 -7.12
N VAL A 164 8.37 -26.83 -7.02
CA VAL A 164 9.56 -27.62 -7.35
C VAL A 164 9.15 -28.82 -8.21
N CYS A 165 9.82 -29.01 -9.33
CA CYS A 165 9.59 -30.12 -10.25
C CYS A 165 10.88 -30.93 -10.41
N TYR A 166 10.77 -32.25 -10.27
CA TYR A 166 11.89 -33.18 -10.43
C TYR A 166 11.76 -33.93 -11.75
N GLY A 167 12.77 -33.79 -12.61
CA GLY A 167 12.91 -34.53 -13.87
C GLY A 167 14.35 -34.98 -14.05
N GLU A 168 14.91 -34.83 -15.25
CA GLU A 168 16.35 -35.00 -15.49
C GLU A 168 17.21 -33.95 -14.75
N GLN A 169 16.61 -32.79 -14.47
CA GLN A 169 17.12 -31.71 -13.64
C GLN A 169 16.03 -31.26 -12.66
N VAL A 170 16.42 -30.58 -11.58
CA VAL A 170 15.45 -29.91 -10.71
C VAL A 170 15.12 -28.54 -11.30
N GLN A 171 13.82 -28.21 -11.32
CA GLN A 171 13.32 -26.88 -11.65
C GLN A 171 12.62 -26.31 -10.42
N LEU A 172 12.96 -25.09 -10.05
CA LEU A 172 12.34 -24.36 -8.94
C LEU A 172 11.75 -23.07 -9.47
N ASP A 173 10.45 -22.88 -9.28
CA ASP A 173 9.80 -21.59 -9.48
C ASP A 173 9.77 -20.89 -8.12
N LEU A 174 10.31 -19.68 -8.06
CA LEU A 174 10.58 -18.98 -6.81
C LEU A 174 10.23 -17.50 -6.91
N ARG A 175 9.98 -16.89 -5.76
CA ARG A 175 9.82 -15.45 -5.62
C ARG A 175 10.88 -14.91 -4.68
N ALA A 176 11.59 -13.90 -5.11
CA ALA A 176 12.64 -13.25 -4.34
C ALA A 176 12.48 -11.73 -4.42
N PRO A 177 12.89 -10.95 -3.40
CA PRO A 177 12.87 -9.51 -3.52
C PRO A 177 13.69 -9.04 -4.72
N ALA A 178 13.07 -8.22 -5.58
CA ALA A 178 13.69 -7.69 -6.79
C ALA A 178 14.96 -6.88 -6.48
N ALA A 179 15.03 -6.26 -5.30
CA ALA A 179 16.24 -5.58 -4.81
C ALA A 179 17.44 -6.52 -4.59
N GLN A 180 17.20 -7.82 -4.55
CA GLN A 180 18.19 -8.88 -4.32
C GLN A 180 18.41 -9.75 -5.56
N ALA A 181 17.97 -9.30 -6.74
CA ALA A 181 18.14 -10.04 -7.98
C ALA A 181 19.63 -10.31 -8.30
N GLU A 182 20.51 -9.34 -8.04
CA GLU A 182 21.95 -9.49 -8.29
C GLU A 182 22.59 -10.52 -7.36
N THR A 183 22.22 -10.53 -6.08
CA THR A 183 22.75 -11.49 -5.10
C THR A 183 22.22 -12.90 -5.35
N LEU A 184 20.96 -13.02 -5.77
CA LEU A 184 20.38 -14.29 -6.24
C LEU A 184 21.11 -14.81 -7.48
N ALA A 185 21.35 -13.95 -8.48
CA ALA A 185 22.06 -14.31 -9.70
C ALA A 185 23.51 -14.76 -9.41
N ALA A 186 24.20 -14.09 -8.48
CA ALA A 186 25.54 -14.46 -8.05
C ALA A 186 25.58 -15.84 -7.36
N LEU A 187 24.61 -16.14 -6.49
CA LEU A 187 24.45 -17.48 -5.90
C LEU A 187 24.24 -18.53 -6.99
N CYS A 188 23.31 -18.27 -7.92
CA CYS A 188 23.01 -19.19 -9.01
C CYS A 188 24.25 -19.47 -9.86
N ALA A 189 25.03 -18.44 -10.20
CA ALA A 189 26.28 -18.60 -10.93
C ALA A 189 27.32 -19.47 -10.17
N ALA A 190 27.46 -19.27 -8.85
CA ALA A 190 28.38 -20.04 -8.02
C ALA A 190 28.01 -21.53 -7.95
N HIS A 191 26.72 -21.84 -7.99
CA HIS A 191 26.19 -23.21 -7.94
C HIS A 191 25.84 -23.81 -9.31
N ARG A 192 26.23 -23.16 -10.42
CA ARG A 192 25.92 -23.58 -11.81
C ARG A 192 24.42 -23.77 -12.07
N ILE A 193 23.61 -22.90 -11.47
CA ILE A 193 22.16 -22.85 -11.61
C ILE A 193 21.83 -21.88 -12.74
N SER A 194 21.03 -22.33 -13.70
CA SER A 194 20.42 -21.44 -14.70
C SER A 194 19.26 -20.71 -14.04
N LEU A 195 19.24 -19.38 -14.15
CA LEU A 195 18.21 -18.51 -13.58
C LEU A 195 17.57 -17.66 -14.68
N GLU A 196 16.24 -17.67 -14.72
CA GLU A 196 15.42 -16.92 -15.69
C GLU A 196 14.34 -16.13 -14.92
N GLU A 197 14.15 -14.85 -15.23
CA GLU A 197 13.04 -14.06 -14.67
C GLU A 197 11.74 -14.38 -15.42
N LEU A 198 10.67 -14.64 -14.67
CA LEU A 198 9.34 -14.91 -15.23
C LEU A 198 8.54 -13.60 -15.28
N ILE A 199 8.01 -13.25 -16.45
CA ILE A 199 7.17 -12.05 -16.70
C ILE A 199 5.76 -12.26 -16.15
#